data_AF-A0A1V5ED48-F1
#
_entry.id   AF-A0A1V5ED48-F1
#
_cell.length_a   1.000
_cell.length_b   1.000
_cell.length_c   1.000
_cell.angle_alpha   90.00
_cell.angle_beta   90.00
_cell.angle_gamma   90.00
#
_symmetry.space_group_name_H-M   'P 1'
#
loop_
_entity.id
_entity.type
_entity.pdbx_description
1 polymer ?
#
loop_
_entity_poly.entity_id
_entity_poly.type
_entity_poly.pdbx_seq_one_letter_code
_entity_poly.pdbx_strand_id
1 'polypeptide(L)' 'MGITFVTWLKALQLSRTTAQVSNLVYAAPFFSLFLIRYIVGEEILPSTVVGLVLIVAGVIVQQYASRAKGA' A
#
# COMPACT_ATOMS: atom_id res chain seq x y z
N MET A 1 17.19 -4.34 3.90
CA MET A 1 17.21 -2.88 3.65
C MET A 1 18.38 -2.58 2.72
N GLY A 2 18.13 -2.53 1.42
CA GLY A 2 19.16 -2.39 0.38
C GLY A 2 18.73 -1.33 -0.64
N ILE A 3 18.79 -1.65 -1.92
CA ILE A 3 18.50 -0.71 -3.01
C ILE A 3 17.10 -0.10 -2.92
N THR A 4 16.07 -0.88 -2.54
CA THR A 4 14.68 -0.41 -2.42
C THR A 4 14.53 0.74 -1.42
N PHE A 5 15.31 0.75 -0.34
CA PHE A 5 15.26 1.81 0.65
C PHE A 5 15.94 3.09 0.16
N VAL A 6 17.05 2.97 -0.58
CA VAL A 6 17.72 4.12 -1.21
C VAL A 6 16.82 4.73 -2.28
N THR A 7 16.17 3.90 -3.10
CA THR A 7 15.19 4.35 -4.10
C THR A 7 13.99 5.03 -3.45
N TRP A 8 13.50 4.50 -2.33
CA TRP A 8 12.43 5.11 -1.54
C TRP A 8 12.82 6.50 -0.99
N LEU A 9 14.02 6.62 -0.39
CA LEU A 9 14.56 7.89 0.09
C LEU A 9 14.71 8.93 -1.03
N LYS A 10 15.24 8.51 -2.18
CA LYS A 10 15.33 9.38 -3.36
C LYS A 10 13.96 9.83 -3.83
N ALA A 11 12.98 8.93 -3.88
CA ALA A 11 11.61 9.27 -4.26
C ALA A 11 11.00 10.31 -3.30
N LEU A 12 11.21 10.14 -1.99
CA LEU A 12 10.79 11.13 -1.00
C LEU A 12 11.44 12.50 -1.21
N GLN A 13 12.75 12.55 -1.47
CA GLN A 13 13.49 13.81 -1.70
C GLN A 13 13.08 14.52 -3.00
N LEU A 14 12.72 13.76 -4.05
CA LEU A 14 12.32 14.31 -5.36
C LEU A 14 10.83 14.64 -5.45
N SER A 15 9.99 14.05 -4.59
CA SER A 15 8.54 14.25 -4.59
C SER A 15 8.13 15.59 -3.96
N ARG A 16 7.06 16.20 -4.48
CA ARG A 16 6.51 17.45 -3.94
C ARG A 16 5.98 17.30 -2.51
N THR A 17 5.47 16.12 -2.17
CA THR A 17 4.95 15.82 -0.84
C THR A 17 5.25 14.38 -0.45
N THR A 18 5.64 14.17 0.80
CA THR A 18 5.82 12.84 1.41
C THR A 18 4.56 11.99 1.28
N ALA A 19 3.38 12.62 1.31
CA ALA A 19 2.09 11.95 1.18
C ALA A 19 1.89 11.25 -0.17
N GLN A 20 2.36 11.84 -1.28
CA GLN A 20 2.25 11.21 -2.60
C GLN A 20 3.02 9.89 -2.66
N VAL A 21 4.27 9.89 -2.18
CA VAL A 21 5.11 8.68 -2.18
C VAL A 21 4.59 7.67 -1.16
N SER A 22 4.13 8.12 0.00
CA SER A 22 3.53 7.25 1.03
C SER A 22 2.25 6.55 0.54
N ASN A 23 1.43 7.24 -0.27
CA ASN A 23 0.22 6.64 -0.82
C ASN A 23 0.51 5.45 -1.77
N LEU A 24 1.69 5.40 -2.41
CA LEU A 24 2.08 4.28 -3.27
C LEU A 24 2.20 2.96 -2.50
N VAL A 25 2.50 3.01 -1.19
CA VAL A 25 2.58 1.79 -0.36
C VAL A 25 1.24 1.09 -0.28
N TYR A 26 0.13 1.83 -0.33
CA TYR A 26 -1.21 1.22 -0.33
C TYR A 26 -1.54 0.47 -1.61
N ALA A 27 -0.78 0.67 -2.70
CA ALA A 27 -0.92 -0.15 -3.91
C ALA A 27 -0.23 -1.52 -3.77
N ALA A 28 0.72 -1.68 -2.84
CA ALA A 28 1.48 -2.91 -2.64
C ALA A 28 0.62 -4.18 -2.48
N PRO A 29 -0.44 -4.25 -1.65
CA PRO A 29 -1.25 -5.46 -1.53
C PRO A 29 -1.93 -5.86 -2.84
N PHE A 30 -2.35 -4.90 -3.67
CA PHE A 30 -2.94 -5.19 -4.99
C PHE A 30 -1.90 -5.77 -5.95
N PHE A 31 -0.73 -5.12 -6.04
CA PHE A 31 0.38 -5.62 -6.85
C PHE A 31 0.84 -6.99 -6.38
N SER A 32 0.90 -7.23 -5.06
CA SER A 32 1.27 -8.52 -4.50
C SER A 32 0.32 -9.62 -4.95
N LEU A 33 -1.01 -9.39 -4.95
CA LEU A 33 -1.98 -10.39 -5.40
C LEU A 33 -1.86 -10.66 -6.90
N PHE A 34 -1.64 -9.62 -7.69
CA PHE A 34 -1.39 -9.77 -9.12
C PHE A 34 -0.15 -10.65 -9.36
N LEU A 35 0.96 -10.36 -8.70
CA LEU A 35 2.20 -11.14 -8.83
C LEU A 35 2.02 -12.59 -8.36
N ILE A 36 1.35 -12.82 -7.23
CA ILE A 36 1.09 -14.18 -6.72
C ILE A 36 0.23 -14.97 -7.71
N ARG A 37 -0.81 -14.36 -8.29
CA ARG A 37 -1.67 -15.04 -9.26
C ARG A 37 -0.98 -15.31 -10.60
N TYR A 38 -0.26 -14.34 -11.15
CA TYR A 38 0.27 -14.43 -12.51
C TYR A 38 1.70 -15.00 -12.58
N ILE A 39 2.55 -14.72 -11.59
CA ILE A 39 3.95 -15.20 -11.58
C ILE A 39 4.07 -16.50 -10.81
N VAL A 40 3.47 -16.57 -9.61
CA VAL A 40 3.56 -17.78 -8.77
C VAL A 40 2.52 -18.82 -9.20
N GLY A 41 1.38 -18.38 -9.73
CA GLY A 41 0.33 -19.27 -10.22
C GLY A 41 -0.63 -19.75 -9.14
N GLU A 42 -0.60 -19.15 -7.94
CA GLU A 42 -1.48 -19.56 -6.85
C GLU A 42 -2.93 -19.13 -7.09
N GLU A 43 -3.86 -19.90 -6.52
CA GLU A 43 -5.27 -19.51 -6.49
C GLU A 43 -5.51 -18.49 -5.38
N ILE A 44 -6.17 -17.39 -5.74
CA ILE A 44 -6.57 -16.39 -4.76
C ILE A 44 -7.87 -16.87 -4.11
N LEU A 45 -7.77 -17.29 -2.85
CA LEU A 45 -8.93 -17.67 -2.06
C LEU A 45 -9.83 -16.44 -1.78
N PRO A 46 -11.16 -16.65 -1.64
CA PRO A 46 -12.07 -15.58 -1.24
C PRO A 46 -11.69 -14.90 0.09
N SER A 47 -11.07 -15.65 1.02
CA SER A 47 -10.55 -15.12 2.28
C SER A 47 -9.49 -14.03 2.08
N THR A 48 -8.66 -14.16 1.03
CA THR A 48 -7.65 -13.17 0.67
C THR A 48 -8.29 -11.86 0.18
N VAL A 49 -9.39 -11.97 -0.57
CA VAL A 49 -10.16 -10.79 -1.01
C VAL A 49 -10.83 -10.11 0.17
N VAL A 50 -11.43 -10.89 1.10
CA VAL A 50 -12.01 -10.34 2.33
C VAL A 50 -10.95 -9.64 3.19
N GLY A 51 -9.77 -10.25 3.33
CA GLY A 51 -8.63 -9.65 4.03
C GLY A 51 -8.18 -8.34 3.38
N LEU A 52 -8.10 -8.30 2.05
CA LEU A 52 -7.78 -7.07 1.30
C LEU A 52 -8.81 -5.97 1.57
N VAL A 53 -10.10 -6.29 1.51
CA VAL A 53 -11.17 -5.33 1.81
C VAL A 53 -11.06 -4.81 3.24
N LEU A 54 -10.77 -5.67 4.21
CA LEU A 54 -10.55 -5.28 5.61
C LEU A 54 -9.36 -4.32 5.77
N ILE A 55 -8.23 -4.61 5.11
CA ILE A 55 -7.05 -3.74 5.14
C ILE A 55 -7.37 -2.38 4.53
N VAL A 56 -8.01 -2.36 3.36
CA VAL A 56 -8.38 -1.12 2.67
C VAL A 56 -9.36 -0.30 3.50
N ALA A 57 -10.39 -0.92 4.07
CA ALA A 57 -11.34 -0.26 4.95
C ALA A 57 -10.64 0.33 6.19
N GLY A 58 -9.73 -0.43 6.82
CA GLY A 58 -8.95 0.04 7.96
C GLY A 58 -8.07 1.25 7.63
N VAL A 59 -7.41 1.25 6.47
CA VAL A 59 -6.61 2.38 5.98
C VAL A 59 -7.49 3.60 5.73
N ILE A 60 -8.63 3.43 5.09
CA ILE A 60 -9.57 4.52 4.81
C ILE A 60 -10.04 5.15 6.13
N VAL A 61 -10.48 4.33 7.08
CA VAL A 61 -10.89 4.78 8.42
C VAL A 61 -9.74 5.50 9.12
N GLN A 62 -8.52 4.96 9.08
CA GLN A 62 -7.34 5.58 9.69
C GLN A 62 -7.01 6.94 9.05
N GLN A 63 -7.12 7.08 7.73
CA GLN A 63 -6.87 8.36 7.04
C GLN A 63 -7.93 9.40 7.40
N TYR A 64 -9.22 9.03 7.43
CA TYR A 64 -10.29 9.94 7.84
C TYR A 64 -10.18 10.33 9.32
N ALA A 65 -9.89 9.36 10.21
CA ALA A 65 -9.73 9.61 11.63
C ALA A 65 -8.47 10.46 11.94
N SER A 66 -7.36 10.22 11.22
CA SER A 66 -6.14 11.03 11.38
C SER A 66 -6.33 12.47 10.88
N ARG A 67 -7.12 12.67 9.82
CA ARG A 67 -7.52 14.02 9.37
C ARG A 67 -8.39 14.74 10.39
N ALA A 68 -9.30 14.03 11.07
CA ALA A 68 -10.18 14.61 12.09
C ALA A 68 -9.45 15.01 13.39
N LYS A 69 -8.29 14.42 13.69
CA LYS A 69 -7.44 14.80 14.83
C LYS A 69 -6.50 15.98 14.57
N GLY A 70 -6.41 16.46 13.32
CA GLY A 70 -5.57 17.58 12.91
C GLY A 70 -6.32 18.89 12.65
N ALA A 71 -7.61 18.96 12.98
CA ALA A 71 -8.45 20.16 12.98
C ALA A 71 -8.77 20.56 14.42
#